data_AF-A0A7J2X9V1-F1
#
_entry.id   AF-A0A7J2X9V1-F1
#
_cell.length_a   1.000
_cell.length_b   1.000
_cell.length_c   1.000
_cell.angle_alpha   90.00
_cell.angle_beta   90.00
_cell.angle_gamma   90.00
#
_symmetry.space_group_name_H-M   'P 1'
#
loop_
_entity.id
_entity.type
_entity.pdbx_description
1 polymer ?
#
loop_
_entity_poly.entity_id
_entity_poly.type
_entity_poly.pdbx_seq_one_letter_code
_entity_poly.pdbx_strand_id
1 'polypeptide(L)'
;MFVNGKEEKIIEKIHEIIGLNKEVTQKKFYDNIKNFRDYKIKKIILISSSYDYFKLDEEGKLNPLLSEWASFVGEENPLSIVHLETGEECIERLKKEDFDLIIIFNKPTDTSIVE
;
A
#
# COMPACT_ATOMS: atom_id res chain seq x y z
N MET A 1 -14.83 41.95 -36.64
CA MET A 1 -14.40 41.90 -35.22
C MET A 1 -13.59 40.63 -35.04
N PHE A 2 -12.25 40.74 -34.99
CA PHE A 2 -11.33 39.60 -34.85
C PHE A 2 -10.43 39.87 -33.64
N VAL A 3 -10.78 39.34 -32.46
CA VAL A 3 -9.98 39.49 -31.22
C VAL A 3 -9.83 38.16 -30.45
N ASN A 4 -10.30 37.01 -30.94
CA ASN A 4 -10.23 35.77 -30.15
C ASN A 4 -8.83 35.17 -29.97
N GLY A 5 -7.92 35.31 -30.95
CA GLY A 5 -6.65 34.58 -30.92
C GLY A 5 -5.56 35.16 -29.99
N LYS A 6 -5.71 36.40 -29.52
CA LYS A 6 -4.76 37.01 -28.57
C LYS A 6 -5.16 36.71 -27.12
N GLU A 7 -6.45 36.71 -26.83
CA GLU A 7 -6.98 36.41 -25.51
C GLU A 7 -6.71 34.95 -25.12
N GLU A 8 -6.87 34.01 -26.05
CA GLU A 8 -6.53 32.59 -25.85
C GLU A 8 -5.06 32.41 -25.45
N LYS A 9 -4.14 33.10 -26.13
CA LYS A 9 -2.69 33.04 -25.82
C LYS A 9 -2.33 33.67 -24.48
N ILE A 10 -3.10 34.67 -24.04
CA ILE A 10 -2.89 35.31 -22.75
C ILE A 10 -3.37 34.38 -21.63
N ILE A 11 -4.53 33.73 -21.82
CA ILE A 11 -5.07 32.76 -20.86
C ILE A 11 -4.15 31.55 -20.73
N GLU A 12 -3.60 31.05 -21.84
CA GLU A 12 -2.66 29.93 -21.84
C GLU A 12 -1.37 30.25 -21.06
N LYS A 13 -0.80 31.45 -21.25
CA LYS A 13 0.34 31.93 -20.46
C LYS A 13 0.01 32.17 -19.00
N ILE A 14 -1.20 32.66 -18.69
CA ILE A 14 -1.63 32.83 -17.31
C ILE A 14 -1.73 31.45 -16.63
N HIS A 15 -2.29 30.44 -17.31
CA HIS A 15 -2.33 29.06 -16.80
C HIS A 15 -0.93 28.45 -16.59
N GLU A 16 0.02 28.75 -17.48
CA GLU A 16 1.43 28.35 -17.35
C GLU A 16 2.09 29.01 -16.12
N ILE A 17 1.91 30.32 -15.94
CA ILE A 17 2.51 31.10 -14.84
C ILE A 17 1.93 30.70 -13.48
N ILE A 18 0.62 30.44 -13.40
CA ILE A 18 -0.06 30.07 -12.14
C ILE A 18 0.04 28.56 -11.82
N GLY A 19 0.76 27.78 -12.62
CA GLY A 19 0.95 26.35 -12.39
C GLY A 19 -0.31 25.51 -12.57
N LEU A 20 -1.34 26.03 -13.25
CA LEU A 20 -2.58 25.31 -13.59
C LEU A 20 -2.40 24.43 -14.85
N ASN A 21 -1.18 23.96 -15.12
CA ASN A 21 -0.97 22.86 -16.06
C ASN A 21 -1.45 21.56 -15.44
N LYS A 22 -2.70 21.24 -15.75
CA LYS A 22 -3.40 19.98 -15.48
C LYS A 22 -2.54 18.78 -15.91
N GLU A 23 -2.36 17.86 -14.95
CA GLU A 23 -2.28 16.39 -15.12
C GLU A 23 -0.97 15.72 -15.59
N VAL A 24 0.17 16.39 -15.76
CA VAL A 24 1.37 15.70 -16.31
C VAL A 24 2.35 15.14 -15.26
N THR A 25 2.24 15.49 -13.97
CA THR A 25 3.21 15.01 -12.96
C THR A 25 2.84 13.69 -12.31
N GLN A 26 1.54 13.37 -12.18
CA GLN A 26 1.12 12.13 -11.52
C GLN A 26 1.46 10.89 -12.35
N LYS A 27 1.13 10.90 -13.65
CA LYS A 27 1.29 9.73 -14.54
C LYS A 27 2.76 9.28 -14.70
N LYS A 28 3.70 10.23 -14.86
CA LYS A 28 5.14 9.94 -14.96
C LYS A 28 5.73 9.40 -13.66
N PHE A 29 5.22 9.82 -12.50
CA PHE A 29 5.62 9.26 -11.22
C PHE A 29 5.12 7.82 -11.07
N TYR A 30 3.90 7.52 -11.51
CA TYR A 30 3.33 6.17 -11.49
C TYR A 30 4.08 5.16 -12.35
N ASP A 31 4.44 5.53 -13.58
CA ASP A 31 5.20 4.63 -14.46
C ASP A 31 6.61 4.35 -13.90
N ASN A 32 7.23 5.32 -13.23
CA ASN A 32 8.52 5.14 -12.56
C ASN A 32 8.43 4.28 -11.28
N ILE A 33 7.35 4.39 -10.48
CA ILE A 33 7.13 3.48 -9.34
C ILE A 33 6.89 2.05 -9.82
N LYS A 34 6.14 1.88 -10.91
CA LYS A 34 5.81 0.57 -11.48
C LYS A 34 7.06 -0.20 -11.92
N ASN A 35 8.07 0.52 -12.42
CA ASN A 35 9.36 -0.04 -12.84
C ASN A 35 10.36 -0.27 -11.71
N PHE A 36 10.11 0.22 -10.48
CA PHE A 36 11.06 0.13 -9.36
C PHE A 36 10.80 -1.05 -8.41
N ARG A 37 9.73 -1.82 -8.61
CA ARG A 37 9.36 -2.95 -7.75
C ARG A 37 9.52 -4.28 -8.47
N ASP A 38 10.76 -4.74 -8.60
CA ASP A 38 11.05 -6.13 -9.00
C ASP A 38 10.49 -7.15 -7.99
N TYR A 39 10.35 -6.72 -6.73
CA TYR A 39 9.79 -7.54 -5.65
C TYR A 39 8.44 -6.98 -5.17
N LYS A 40 7.45 -7.87 -5.06
CA LYS A 40 6.08 -7.57 -4.62
C LYS A 40 5.70 -8.48 -3.46
N ILE A 41 5.27 -7.87 -2.36
CA ILE A 41 4.78 -8.57 -1.17
C ILE A 41 3.35 -9.04 -1.45
N LYS A 42 3.12 -10.35 -1.38
CA LYS A 42 1.81 -10.98 -1.61
C LYS A 42 1.25 -11.64 -0.37
N LYS A 43 2.11 -12.16 0.51
CA LYS A 43 1.70 -12.89 1.70
C LYS A 43 2.43 -12.39 2.95
N ILE A 44 1.65 -11.97 3.93
CA ILE A 44 2.15 -11.41 5.18
C ILE A 44 1.66 -12.25 6.35
N ILE A 45 2.55 -12.56 7.30
CA ILE A 45 2.15 -12.99 8.65
C ILE A 45 2.04 -11.74 9.52
N LEU A 46 0.92 -11.59 10.22
CA LEU A 46 0.76 -10.60 11.27
C LEU A 46 0.65 -11.34 12.61
N ILE A 47 1.68 -11.23 13.45
CA ILE A 47 1.64 -11.74 14.81
C ILE A 47 1.12 -10.63 15.72
N SER A 48 -0.05 -10.82 16.29
CA SER A 48 -0.67 -9.87 17.21
C SER A 48 -1.71 -10.56 18.08
N SER A 49 -2.18 -9.90 19.14
CA SER A 49 -3.39 -10.39 19.81
C SER A 49 -4.60 -10.32 18.85
N SER A 50 -5.60 -11.18 19.03
CA SER A 50 -6.89 -11.04 18.32
C SER A 50 -7.52 -9.66 18.53
N TYR A 51 -7.30 -9.03 19.68
CA TYR A 51 -7.80 -7.69 19.97
C TYR A 51 -7.14 -6.62 19.08
N ASP A 52 -5.81 -6.66 18.96
CA ASP A 52 -5.07 -5.75 18.10
C ASP A 52 -5.41 -6.00 16.63
N TYR A 53 -5.52 -7.27 16.22
CA TYR A 53 -5.93 -7.63 14.86
C TYR A 53 -7.33 -7.09 14.54
N PHE A 54 -8.29 -7.28 15.45
CA PHE A 54 -9.65 -6.77 15.29
C PHE A 54 -9.67 -5.24 15.17
N LYS A 55 -8.89 -4.52 16.01
CA LYS A 55 -8.77 -3.06 15.89
C LYS A 55 -8.19 -2.63 14.55
N LEU A 56 -7.14 -3.30 14.09
CA LEU A 56 -6.52 -2.99 12.79
C LEU A 56 -7.52 -3.20 11.64
N ASP A 57 -8.36 -4.22 11.73
CA ASP A 57 -9.32 -4.50 10.66
C ASP A 57 -10.57 -3.61 10.72
N GLU A 58 -11.20 -3.46 11.88
CA GLU A 58 -12.45 -2.69 12.02
C GLU A 58 -12.22 -1.18 12.04
N GLU A 59 -11.30 -0.70 12.88
CA GLU A 59 -11.02 0.73 13.00
C GLU A 59 -10.01 1.18 11.92
N GLY A 60 -8.99 0.36 11.70
CA GLY A 60 -7.92 0.63 10.73
C GLY A 60 -8.29 0.31 9.28
N LYS A 61 -9.39 -0.42 9.05
CA LYS A 61 -9.85 -0.85 7.71
C LYS A 61 -8.75 -1.54 6.92
N LEU A 62 -7.96 -2.38 7.58
CA LEU A 62 -6.77 -3.00 7.00
C LEU A 62 -7.10 -3.78 5.72
N ASN A 63 -8.01 -4.76 5.75
CA ASN A 63 -8.37 -5.52 4.56
C ASN A 63 -8.97 -4.66 3.42
N PRO A 64 -9.89 -3.71 3.70
CA PRO A 64 -10.36 -2.75 2.70
C PRO A 64 -9.24 -1.93 2.05
N LEU A 65 -8.31 -1.37 2.84
CA LEU A 65 -7.19 -0.57 2.33
C LEU A 65 -6.26 -1.38 1.42
N LEU A 66 -6.02 -2.64 1.77
CA LEU A 66 -5.23 -3.54 0.93
C LEU A 66 -5.92 -3.87 -0.39
N SER A 67 -7.24 -4.03 -0.36
CA SER A 67 -8.06 -4.27 -1.54
C SER A 67 -8.10 -3.06 -2.47
N GLU A 68 -8.23 -1.86 -1.89
CA GLU A 68 -8.14 -0.59 -2.61
C GLU A 68 -6.76 -0.40 -3.24
N TRP A 69 -5.69 -0.67 -2.48
CA TRP A 69 -4.32 -0.60 -2.98
C TRP A 69 -4.08 -1.56 -4.14
N ALA A 70 -4.52 -2.83 -4.02
CA ALA A 70 -4.41 -3.82 -5.09
C ALA A 70 -5.11 -3.36 -6.37
N SER A 71 -6.34 -2.84 -6.23
CA SER A 71 -7.10 -2.27 -7.34
C SER A 71 -6.37 -1.09 -7.97
N PHE A 72 -5.77 -0.23 -7.16
CA PHE A 72 -5.01 0.95 -7.60
C PHE A 72 -3.76 0.58 -8.40
N VAL A 73 -3.02 -0.46 -7.99
CA VAL A 73 -1.83 -0.94 -8.71
C VAL A 73 -2.17 -1.89 -9.87
N GLY A 74 -3.44 -2.23 -10.06
CA GLY A 74 -3.91 -3.13 -11.11
C GLY A 74 -3.60 -4.61 -10.84
N GLU A 75 -3.56 -5.02 -9.58
CA GLU A 75 -3.44 -6.42 -9.19
C GLU A 75 -4.81 -7.06 -8.98
N GLU A 76 -5.01 -8.24 -9.56
CA GLU A 76 -6.28 -8.98 -9.45
C GLU A 76 -6.55 -9.48 -8.03
N ASN A 77 -5.49 -9.77 -7.26
CA ASN A 77 -5.59 -10.30 -5.91
C ASN A 77 -4.91 -9.36 -4.92
N PRO A 78 -5.61 -8.94 -3.85
CA PRO A 78 -4.96 -8.20 -2.78
C PRO A 78 -3.95 -9.06 -2.05
N LEU A 79 -2.96 -8.41 -1.44
CA LEU A 79 -2.06 -9.09 -0.53
C LEU A 79 -2.88 -9.73 0.60
N SER A 80 -2.46 -10.92 1.02
CA SER A 80 -3.15 -11.69 2.06
C SER A 80 -2.41 -11.58 3.39
N ILE A 81 -3.18 -11.34 4.45
CA ILE A 81 -2.68 -11.35 5.82
C ILE A 81 -3.13 -12.64 6.50
N VAL A 82 -2.18 -13.35 7.08
CA VAL A 82 -2.43 -14.46 7.99
C VAL A 82 -2.17 -13.96 9.41
N HIS A 83 -3.24 -13.84 10.21
CA HIS A 83 -3.13 -13.49 11.62
C HIS A 83 -2.77 -14.72 12.45
N LEU A 84 -1.79 -14.55 13.35
CA LEU A 84 -1.35 -15.54 14.33
C LEU A 84 -1.17 -14.86 15.68
N GLU A 85 -1.30 -15.61 16.78
CA GLU A 85 -1.13 -15.05 18.13
C GLU A 85 0.24 -15.35 18.74
N THR A 86 0.92 -16.40 18.25
CA THR A 86 2.17 -16.90 18.84
C THR A 86 3.29 -17.00 17.81
N GLY A 87 4.53 -16.92 18.30
CA GLY A 87 5.72 -17.22 17.51
C GLY A 87 5.82 -18.70 17.13
N GLU A 88 5.34 -19.61 17.98
CA GLU A 88 5.32 -21.04 17.67
C GLU A 88 4.46 -21.36 16.43
N GLU A 89 3.21 -20.86 16.38
CA GLU A 89 2.35 -21.00 15.19
C GLU A 89 3.02 -20.41 13.95
N CYS A 90 3.70 -19.26 14.09
CA CYS A 90 4.42 -18.63 12.99
C CYS A 90 5.50 -19.56 12.43
N ILE A 91 6.33 -20.15 13.28
CA ILE A 91 7.36 -21.10 12.86
C ILE A 91 6.73 -22.33 12.20
N GLU A 92 5.64 -22.87 12.75
CA GLU A 92 4.93 -23.99 12.12
C GLU A 92 4.36 -23.63 10.75
N ARG A 93 3.89 -22.39 10.57
CA ARG A 93 3.36 -21.90 9.30
C ARG A 93 4.44 -21.69 8.25
N LEU A 94 5.57 -21.11 8.65
CA LEU A 94 6.76 -20.91 7.80
C LEU A 94 7.35 -22.22 7.29
N LYS A 95 7.17 -23.34 8.00
CA LYS A 95 7.57 -24.68 7.52
C LYS A 95 6.66 -25.23 6.41
N LYS A 96 5.42 -24.73 6.31
CA LYS A 96 4.39 -25.25 5.40
C LYS A 96 4.24 -24.42 4.14
N GLU A 97 4.50 -23.12 4.21
CA GLU A 97 4.37 -22.20 3.10
C GLU A 97 5.31 -21.00 3.22
N ASP A 98 5.63 -20.38 2.09
CA ASP A 98 6.46 -19.18 2.03
C ASP A 98 5.66 -17.91 2.31
N PHE A 99 6.34 -16.94 2.91
CA PHE A 99 5.83 -15.60 3.22
C PHE A 99 6.84 -14.54 2.83
N ASP A 100 6.35 -13.38 2.41
CA ASP A 100 7.18 -12.25 1.94
C ASP A 100 7.55 -11.29 3.08
N LEU A 101 6.71 -11.23 4.12
CA LEU A 101 6.89 -10.32 5.25
C LEU A 101 6.26 -10.90 6.53
N ILE A 102 6.93 -10.67 7.66
CA ILE A 102 6.38 -10.93 8.99
C ILE A 102 6.33 -9.60 9.73
N ILE A 103 5.14 -9.26 10.23
CA ILE A 103 4.89 -8.08 11.05
C ILE A 103 4.56 -8.56 12.45
N ILE A 104 5.19 -7.98 13.47
CA ILE A 104 4.98 -8.33 14.87
C ILE A 104 4.44 -7.10 15.59
N PHE A 105 3.18 -7.18 16.02
CA PHE A 105 2.47 -6.17 16.80
C PHE A 105 2.46 -6.58 18.26
N ASN A 106 3.21 -5.85 19.08
CA ASN A 106 3.62 -6.26 20.43
C ASN A 106 4.45 -7.55 20.42
N LYS A 107 5.46 -7.65 21.27
CA LYS A 107 6.29 -8.85 21.32
C LYS A 107 5.42 -10.02 21.81
N PRO A 108 5.32 -11.13 21.07
CA PRO A 108 4.58 -12.30 21.52
C PRO A 108 5.23 -12.81 22.80
N THR A 109 4.42 -13.13 23.80
CA THR A 109 4.89 -13.56 25.13
C THR A 109 5.81 -14.78 25.04
N ASP A 110 5.55 -15.67 24.07
CA ASP A 110 6.29 -16.91 23.79
C ASP A 110 7.60 -16.71 23.00
N THR A 111 7.85 -15.52 22.46
CA THR A 111 9.13 -15.19 21.82
C THR A 111 10.17 -14.65 22.81
N SER A 112 9.87 -14.67 24.10
CA SER A 112 10.83 -14.31 25.14
C SER A 112 11.87 -15.42 25.23
N ILE A 113 13.14 -15.05 25.06
CA ILE A 113 14.26 -15.98 25.28
C ILE A 113 14.15 -16.41 26.74
N VAL A 114 13.90 -17.69 26.97
CA VAL A 114 14.02 -18.29 28.31
C VAL A 114 15.51 -18.25 28.64
N GLU A 115 15.90 -17.33 29.54
CA GLU A 115 17.24 -17.32 30.15
C GLU A 115 17.46 -18.53 31.05
#